data_AF-A0A7N5P8P5-F1
#
_entry.id   AF-A0A7N5P8P5-F1
#
_cell.length_a   1.000
_cell.length_b   1.000
_cell.length_c   1.000
_cell.angle_alpha   90.00
_cell.angle_beta   90.00
_cell.angle_gamma   90.00
#
_symmetry.space_group_name_H-M   'P 1'
#
loop_
_entity.id
_entity.type
_entity.pdbx_description
1 polymer ?
#
loop_
_entity_poly.entity_id
_entity_poly.type
_entity_poly.pdbx_seq_one_letter_code
_entity_poly.pdbx_strand_id
1 'polypeptide(L)'
;QQQRFLGKAAAAAGPATAQKFFRSFSDALIEEDPQAALEELTKALEQKPDDAQYCQRAYCHILLGNYCDAVADAKKSLELNPNNSTAILRKGICEYHEKNYAAALETFIGQKLDRTDPDFTVWIKRCQEAQNGSQSEVSASQRTHQSKIKYDWYQTESQLSALLKLPSGEDYNLKLRILHPITPEQSTFKVLSTKIEIKMKKTEAVRWEKLEGQGDVPKPKQFIADVKN
;
A
#
# COMPACT_ATOMS: atom_id res chain seq x y z
N GLN A 1 23.11 -46.09 0.01
CA GLN A 1 22.48 -45.28 -1.05
C GLN A 1 20.96 -45.40 -0.85
N GLN A 2 20.24 -44.34 -0.41
CA GLN A 2 19.48 -43.37 -1.24
C GLN A 2 18.51 -44.08 -2.24
N GLN A 3 17.19 -43.89 -2.35
CA GLN A 3 16.15 -42.87 -2.00
C GLN A 3 14.75 -43.59 -1.93
N ARG A 4 13.74 -43.25 -1.08
CA ARG A 4 12.66 -42.21 -1.18
C ARG A 4 11.98 -42.14 -2.57
N PHE A 5 10.66 -42.03 -2.79
CA PHE A 5 9.45 -41.70 -1.99
C PHE A 5 8.22 -42.21 -2.79
N LEU A 6 7.18 -42.71 -2.11
CA LEU A 6 5.83 -42.94 -2.66
C LEU A 6 4.82 -42.06 -1.90
N GLY A 7 3.81 -41.58 -2.61
CA GLY A 7 2.96 -40.46 -2.19
C GLY A 7 1.80 -40.77 -1.24
N LYS A 8 1.15 -39.65 -0.85
CA LYS A 8 -0.21 -39.42 -0.30
C LYS A 8 -0.70 -40.30 0.87
N ALA A 9 -1.04 -39.63 1.98
CA ALA A 9 -2.28 -39.89 2.71
C ALA A 9 -2.62 -38.71 3.65
N ALA A 10 -3.89 -38.30 3.62
CA ALA A 10 -4.53 -37.50 4.65
C ALA A 10 -4.61 -38.28 5.97
N ALA A 11 -4.46 -37.62 7.11
CA ALA A 11 -4.88 -38.15 8.40
C ALA A 11 -5.22 -37.00 9.36
N ALA A 12 -6.44 -37.06 9.88
CA ALA A 12 -6.96 -36.22 10.94
C ALA A 12 -6.11 -36.34 12.23
N ALA A 13 -5.92 -35.23 12.93
CA ALA A 13 -5.49 -35.19 14.32
C ALA A 13 -6.38 -34.19 15.09
N GLY A 14 -7.01 -34.68 16.15
CA GLY A 14 -8.03 -33.98 16.93
C GLY A 14 -7.52 -32.87 17.85
N PRO A 15 -8.42 -32.32 18.69
CA PRO A 15 -8.20 -31.09 19.44
C PRO A 15 -7.48 -31.36 20.76
N ALA A 16 -6.15 -31.26 20.77
CA ALA A 16 -5.35 -31.07 21.97
C ALA A 16 -3.90 -30.78 21.58
N THR A 17 -3.47 -29.51 21.66
CA THR A 17 -2.17 -29.08 22.20
C THR A 17 -2.18 -27.55 22.24
N ALA A 18 -2.65 -27.01 23.35
CA ALA A 18 -2.48 -25.61 23.72
C ALA A 18 -1.01 -25.32 24.01
N GLN A 19 -0.17 -25.26 22.97
CA GLN A 19 1.13 -24.59 22.96
C GLN A 19 1.72 -24.63 21.54
N LYS A 20 1.46 -23.60 20.70
CA LYS A 20 2.25 -23.39 19.48
C LYS A 20 2.27 -21.91 19.08
N PHE A 21 3.44 -21.32 19.34
CA PHE A 21 4.05 -20.16 18.70
C PHE A 21 3.55 -18.75 19.05
N PHE A 22 4.32 -18.10 19.92
CA PHE A 22 4.74 -16.70 19.74
C PHE A 22 5.42 -16.59 18.35
N ARG A 23 4.62 -16.55 17.29
CA ARG A 23 5.11 -16.28 15.94
C ARG A 23 5.17 -14.77 15.82
N SER A 24 6.36 -14.22 15.65
CA SER A 24 6.47 -12.94 14.96
C SER A 24 5.81 -13.15 13.60
N PHE A 25 4.70 -12.48 13.35
CA PHE A 25 4.06 -12.52 12.04
C PHE A 25 4.99 -11.81 11.06
N SER A 26 5.50 -12.53 10.06
CA SER A 26 6.21 -11.87 8.96
C SER A 26 5.23 -10.98 8.21
N ASP A 27 5.66 -9.80 7.76
CA ASP A 27 4.79 -8.88 7.02
C ASP A 27 4.15 -9.56 5.79
N ALA A 28 4.86 -10.46 5.09
CA ALA A 28 4.33 -11.24 3.97
C ALA A 28 3.12 -12.13 4.33
N LEU A 29 3.06 -12.64 5.57
CA LEU A 29 1.94 -13.45 6.04
C LEU A 29 0.74 -12.56 6.38
N ILE A 30 1.01 -11.36 6.87
CA ILE A 30 -0.02 -10.34 7.14
C ILE A 30 -0.63 -9.84 5.82
N GLU A 31 0.19 -9.66 4.79
CA GLU A 31 -0.26 -9.25 3.46
C GLU A 31 -1.12 -10.32 2.76
N GLU A 32 -0.87 -11.61 3.00
CA GLU A 32 -1.65 -12.72 2.42
C GLU A 32 -3.07 -12.78 2.98
N ASP A 33 -3.23 -12.63 4.30
CA ASP A 33 -4.53 -12.61 4.97
C ASP A 33 -4.52 -11.66 6.19
N PRO A 34 -4.78 -10.36 5.98
CA PRO A 34 -4.71 -9.37 7.05
C PRO A 34 -5.82 -9.55 8.09
N GLN A 35 -6.94 -10.18 7.72
CA GLN A 35 -8.07 -10.41 8.63
C GLN A 35 -7.75 -11.55 9.60
N ALA A 36 -7.23 -12.67 9.10
CA ALA A 36 -6.79 -13.77 9.95
C ALA A 36 -5.64 -13.34 10.88
N ALA A 37 -4.68 -12.57 10.35
CA ALA A 37 -3.59 -12.02 11.15
C ALA A 37 -4.09 -11.09 12.28
N LEU A 38 -5.09 -10.25 12.00
CA LEU A 38 -5.70 -9.37 12.99
C LEU A 38 -6.30 -10.13 14.18
N GLU A 39 -7.02 -11.23 13.90
CA GLU A 39 -7.63 -12.06 14.95
C GLU A 39 -6.58 -12.73 15.84
N GLU A 40 -5.54 -13.29 15.24
CA GLU A 40 -4.46 -13.95 15.99
C GLU A 40 -3.64 -12.94 16.81
N LEU A 41 -3.33 -11.78 16.25
CA LEU A 41 -2.65 -10.70 16.98
C LEU A 41 -3.49 -10.16 18.13
N THR A 42 -4.81 -10.11 17.99
CA THR A 42 -5.71 -9.71 19.07
C THR A 42 -5.66 -10.69 20.22
N LYS A 43 -5.73 -12.01 19.95
CA LYS A 43 -5.57 -13.06 20.98
C LYS A 43 -4.18 -13.04 21.62
N ALA A 44 -3.14 -12.72 20.85
CA ALA A 44 -1.77 -12.63 21.37
C ALA A 44 -1.60 -11.46 22.34
N LEU A 45 -2.16 -10.30 21.98
CA LEU A 45 -2.14 -9.09 22.80
C LEU A 45 -2.95 -9.22 24.10
N GLU A 46 -4.03 -10.02 24.10
CA GLU A 46 -4.77 -10.37 25.32
C GLU A 46 -3.92 -11.18 26.32
N GLN A 47 -3.01 -12.02 25.82
CA GLN A 47 -2.15 -12.85 26.67
C GLN A 47 -0.93 -12.07 27.17
N LYS A 48 -0.24 -11.37 26.27
CA LYS A 48 0.94 -10.57 26.61
C LYS A 48 1.04 -9.35 25.68
N PRO A 49 0.73 -8.15 26.20
CA PRO A 49 0.96 -6.91 25.47
C PRO A 49 2.43 -6.73 25.10
N ASP A 50 2.70 -6.37 23.85
CA ASP A 50 4.05 -6.23 23.31
C ASP A 50 4.08 -5.17 22.20
N ASP A 51 5.15 -4.38 22.11
CA ASP A 51 5.22 -3.26 21.16
C ASP A 51 5.20 -3.74 19.71
N ALA A 52 5.89 -4.85 19.43
CA ALA A 52 5.96 -5.45 18.11
C ALA A 52 4.58 -5.96 17.64
N GLN A 53 3.80 -6.56 18.54
CA GLN A 53 2.46 -7.06 18.22
C GLN A 53 1.47 -5.92 17.97
N TYR A 54 1.51 -4.86 18.77
CA TYR A 54 0.74 -3.65 18.48
C TYR A 54 1.13 -3.04 17.13
N CYS A 55 2.42 -2.99 16.82
CA CYS A 55 2.91 -2.51 15.53
C CYS A 55 2.37 -3.38 14.37
N GLN A 56 2.44 -4.71 14.49
CA GLN A 56 1.91 -5.67 13.50
C GLN A 56 0.38 -5.57 13.35
N ARG A 57 -0.36 -5.38 14.44
CA ARG A 57 -1.81 -5.22 14.39
C ARG A 57 -2.22 -3.90 13.73
N ALA A 58 -1.48 -2.82 13.99
CA ALA A 58 -1.64 -1.57 13.26
C ALA A 58 -1.47 -1.74 11.75
N TYR A 59 -0.54 -2.60 11.32
CA TYR A 59 -0.35 -2.89 9.90
C TYR A 59 -1.50 -3.69 9.28
N CYS A 60 -2.04 -4.67 10.00
CA CYS A 60 -3.27 -5.36 9.58
C CYS A 60 -4.40 -4.34 9.37
N HIS A 61 -4.59 -3.43 10.33
CA HIS A 61 -5.58 -2.36 10.21
C HIS A 61 -5.31 -1.42 9.02
N ILE A 62 -4.05 -1.08 8.71
CA ILE A 62 -3.69 -0.30 7.52
C ILE A 62 -4.12 -1.02 6.24
N LEU A 63 -3.81 -2.31 6.11
CA LEU A 63 -4.17 -3.11 4.92
C LEU A 63 -5.68 -3.24 4.75
N LEU A 64 -6.43 -3.25 5.86
CA LEU A 64 -7.89 -3.28 5.88
C LEU A 64 -8.54 -1.89 5.70
N GLY A 65 -7.75 -0.80 5.71
CA GLY A 65 -8.25 0.58 5.61
C GLY A 65 -8.80 1.16 6.92
N ASN A 66 -8.59 0.49 8.05
CA ASN A 66 -9.06 0.89 9.38
C ASN A 66 -8.04 1.83 10.04
N TYR A 67 -7.84 3.02 9.47
CA TYR A 67 -6.76 3.92 9.88
C TYR A 67 -6.88 4.42 11.33
N CYS A 68 -8.10 4.65 11.85
CA CYS A 68 -8.30 5.07 13.23
C CYS A 68 -7.77 4.05 14.24
N ASP A 69 -8.09 2.77 14.01
CA ASP A 69 -7.65 1.66 14.87
C ASP A 69 -6.14 1.46 14.75
N ALA A 70 -5.60 1.59 13.53
CA ALA A 70 -4.17 1.54 13.28
C ALA A 70 -3.40 2.64 14.02
N VAL A 71 -3.91 3.88 14.06
CA VAL A 71 -3.30 4.96 14.85
C VAL A 71 -3.32 4.61 16.34
N ALA A 72 -4.42 4.06 16.84
CA ALA A 72 -4.54 3.69 18.25
C ALA A 72 -3.53 2.61 18.66
N ASP A 73 -3.32 1.60 17.80
CA ASP A 73 -2.33 0.55 18.03
C ASP A 73 -0.90 1.04 17.86
N ALA A 74 -0.63 1.87 16.85
CA ALA A 74 0.69 2.48 16.68
C ALA A 74 1.06 3.37 17.88
N LYS A 75 0.10 4.11 18.46
CA LYS A 75 0.31 4.87 19.70
C LYS A 75 0.68 3.97 20.87
N LYS A 76 -0.04 2.86 21.09
CA LYS A 76 0.28 1.89 22.15
C LYS A 76 1.66 1.26 21.95
N SER A 77 2.04 0.95 20.71
CA SER A 77 3.38 0.48 20.38
C SER A 77 4.45 1.52 20.77
N LEU A 78 4.20 2.81 20.49
CA LEU A 78 5.12 3.90 20.85
C LEU A 78 5.14 4.24 22.35
N GLU A 79 4.06 3.99 23.08
CA GLU A 79 4.04 4.08 24.54
C GLU A 79 4.94 3.02 25.18
N LEU A 80 4.98 1.81 24.59
CA LEU A 80 5.85 0.71 25.04
C LEU A 80 7.30 0.88 24.55
N ASN A 81 7.48 1.34 23.32
CA ASN A 81 8.77 1.57 22.69
C ASN A 81 8.77 2.88 21.86
N PRO A 82 9.16 4.01 22.47
CA PRO A 82 9.14 5.31 21.82
C PRO A 82 10.03 5.44 20.57
N ASN A 83 10.98 4.52 20.38
CA ASN A 83 11.96 4.52 19.29
C ASN A 83 11.63 3.49 18.20
N ASN A 84 10.45 2.86 18.23
CA ASN A 84 10.02 1.93 17.19
C ASN A 84 9.74 2.69 15.87
N SER A 85 10.73 2.79 14.99
CA SER A 85 10.63 3.52 13.72
C SER A 85 9.47 3.02 12.84
N THR A 86 9.21 1.72 12.84
CA THR A 86 8.10 1.12 12.09
C THR A 86 6.74 1.59 12.61
N ALA A 87 6.57 1.68 13.94
CA ALA A 87 5.34 2.20 14.53
C ALA A 87 5.15 3.70 14.26
N ILE A 88 6.24 4.48 14.25
CA ILE A 88 6.19 5.92 13.88
C ILE A 88 5.77 6.06 12.42
N LEU A 89 6.38 5.27 11.53
CA LEU A 89 6.04 5.26 10.11
C LEU A 89 4.57 4.90 9.91
N ARG A 90 4.11 3.79 10.50
CA ARG A 90 2.71 3.33 10.43
C ARG A 90 1.73 4.38 10.97
N LYS A 91 2.03 5.02 12.11
CA LYS A 91 1.22 6.12 12.68
C LYS A 91 1.08 7.29 11.70
N GLY A 92 2.19 7.80 11.18
CA GLY A 92 2.17 8.95 10.26
C GLY A 92 1.49 8.64 8.93
N ILE A 93 1.62 7.41 8.41
CA ILE A 93 0.88 6.94 7.23
C ILE A 93 -0.63 6.98 7.50
N CYS A 94 -1.08 6.46 8.63
CA CYS A 94 -2.49 6.47 8.97
C CYS A 94 -3.04 7.90 9.12
N GLU A 95 -2.31 8.77 9.83
CA GLU A 95 -2.70 10.18 9.99
C GLU A 95 -2.77 10.91 8.63
N TYR A 96 -1.89 10.57 7.69
CA TYR A 96 -1.96 11.06 6.31
C TYR A 96 -3.24 10.60 5.60
N HIS A 97 -3.58 9.31 5.70
CA HIS A 97 -4.80 8.75 5.09
C HIS A 97 -6.08 9.30 5.72
N GLU A 98 -6.04 9.68 7.00
CA GLU A 98 -7.11 10.41 7.68
C GLU A 98 -7.18 11.90 7.29
N LYS A 99 -6.28 12.38 6.42
CA LYS A 99 -6.13 13.80 6.00
C LYS A 99 -5.67 14.72 7.12
N ASN A 100 -5.16 14.16 8.21
CA ASN A 100 -4.55 14.89 9.32
C ASN A 100 -3.09 15.21 9.01
N TYR A 101 -2.83 15.90 7.89
CA TYR A 101 -1.46 16.12 7.37
C TYR A 101 -0.55 16.89 8.34
N ALA A 102 -1.12 17.76 9.17
CA ALA A 102 -0.36 18.48 10.21
C ALA A 102 0.14 17.52 11.30
N ALA A 103 -0.72 16.61 11.77
CA ALA A 103 -0.34 15.60 12.73
C ALA A 103 0.67 14.60 12.15
N ALA A 104 0.49 14.18 10.89
CA ALA A 104 1.43 13.30 10.20
C ALA A 104 2.83 13.93 10.11
N LEU A 105 2.94 15.21 9.76
CA LEU A 105 4.22 15.94 9.74
C LEU A 105 4.87 16.01 11.12
N GLU A 106 4.09 16.31 12.14
CA GLU A 106 4.58 16.32 13.52
C GLU A 106 5.10 14.94 13.93
N THR A 107 4.40 13.87 13.58
CA THR A 107 4.84 12.49 13.83
C THR A 107 6.18 12.19 13.16
N PHE A 108 6.35 12.58 11.89
CA PHE A 108 7.60 12.30 11.16
C PHE A 108 8.78 13.19 11.58
N ILE A 109 8.52 14.42 12.04
CA ILE A 109 9.58 15.43 12.35
C ILE A 109 9.90 15.47 13.85
N GLY A 110 8.90 15.26 14.69
CA GLY A 110 8.95 15.46 16.14
C GLY A 110 9.69 14.37 16.90
N GLN A 111 9.77 13.15 16.35
CA GLN A 111 10.55 12.07 16.95
C GLN A 111 12.03 12.19 16.58
N LYS A 112 12.91 11.80 17.52
CA LYS A 112 14.39 11.73 17.33
C LYS A 112 14.76 10.55 16.40
N LEU A 113 14.10 10.46 15.27
CA LEU A 113 14.43 9.51 14.22
C LEU A 113 15.62 10.05 13.42
N ASP A 114 16.39 9.13 12.87
CA ASP A 114 17.37 9.48 11.86
C ASP A 114 16.63 10.03 10.64
N ARG A 115 16.74 11.35 10.45
CA ARG A 115 16.04 12.10 9.39
C ARG A 115 16.52 11.72 7.98
N THR A 116 17.48 10.80 7.88
CA THR A 116 18.03 10.31 6.62
C THR A 116 17.32 9.08 6.08
N ASP A 117 16.36 8.50 6.80
CA ASP A 117 15.56 7.39 6.28
C ASP A 117 14.76 7.86 5.04
N PRO A 118 14.95 7.21 3.87
CA PRO A 118 14.18 7.52 2.67
C PRO A 118 12.67 7.43 2.87
N ASP A 119 12.20 6.52 3.74
CA ASP A 119 10.77 6.28 3.94
C ASP A 119 10.10 7.51 4.59
N PHE A 120 10.70 8.07 5.65
CA PHE A 120 10.17 9.29 6.29
C PHE A 120 10.22 10.48 5.35
N THR A 121 11.27 10.62 4.54
CA THR A 121 11.44 11.74 3.61
C THR A 121 10.32 11.78 2.57
N VAL A 122 9.95 10.63 2.00
CA VAL A 122 8.86 10.53 1.03
C VAL A 122 7.54 10.97 1.65
N TRP A 123 7.24 10.51 2.87
CA TRP A 123 5.98 10.86 3.53
C TRP A 123 5.91 12.31 4.00
N ILE A 124 7.02 12.88 4.50
CA ILE A 124 7.11 14.31 4.85
C ILE A 124 6.79 15.16 3.61
N LYS A 125 7.40 14.85 2.47
CA LYS A 125 7.14 15.57 1.21
C LYS A 125 5.68 15.45 0.78
N ARG A 126 5.10 14.25 0.84
CA ARG A 126 3.67 14.04 0.54
C ARG A 126 2.75 14.87 1.43
N CYS A 127 3.04 14.92 2.73
CA CYS A 127 2.23 15.71 3.67
C CYS A 127 2.34 17.22 3.38
N GLN A 128 3.53 17.72 3.06
CA GLN A 128 3.73 19.14 2.68
C GLN A 128 3.02 19.48 1.37
N GLU A 129 3.07 18.60 0.37
CA GLU A 129 2.35 18.76 -0.89
C GLU A 129 0.84 18.75 -0.68
N ALA A 130 0.31 17.87 0.17
CA ALA A 130 -1.11 17.84 0.51
C ALA A 130 -1.56 19.09 1.28
N GLN A 131 -0.73 19.64 2.16
CA GLN A 131 -0.98 20.91 2.84
C GLN A 131 -0.93 22.10 1.89
N ASN A 132 0.06 22.16 1.00
CA ASN A 132 0.17 23.22 0.00
C ASN A 132 -0.94 23.13 -1.05
N GLY A 133 -1.39 21.93 -1.43
CA GLY A 133 -2.58 21.71 -2.24
C GLY A 133 -3.84 22.25 -1.56
N SER A 134 -3.93 22.11 -0.23
CA SER A 134 -5.02 22.67 0.57
C SER A 134 -4.90 24.19 0.74
N GLN A 135 -3.70 24.76 0.96
CA GLN A 135 -3.47 26.20 1.10
C GLN A 135 -3.58 26.97 -0.23
N SER A 136 -3.20 26.34 -1.33
CA SER A 136 -3.43 26.87 -2.67
C SER A 136 -4.91 26.86 -3.02
N GLU A 137 -5.74 25.98 -2.45
CA GLU A 137 -7.21 26.06 -2.54
C GLU A 137 -7.80 27.21 -1.71
N VAL A 138 -7.26 27.53 -0.53
CA VAL A 138 -7.70 28.71 0.25
C VAL A 138 -7.27 30.03 -0.43
N SER A 139 -6.12 30.04 -1.10
CA SER A 139 -5.60 31.23 -1.81
C SER A 139 -6.16 31.37 -3.24
N ALA A 140 -6.50 30.26 -3.90
CA ALA A 140 -7.18 30.23 -5.19
C ALA A 140 -8.71 30.40 -5.07
N SER A 141 -9.26 30.45 -3.85
CA SER A 141 -10.67 30.80 -3.61
C SER A 141 -11.08 32.19 -4.13
N GLN A 142 -10.15 32.99 -4.66
CA GLN A 142 -10.47 34.23 -5.40
C GLN A 142 -10.32 34.13 -6.93
N ARG A 143 -9.82 33.04 -7.54
CA ARG A 143 -9.80 32.91 -9.01
C ARG A 143 -10.09 31.49 -9.51
N THR A 144 -11.21 31.43 -10.23
CA THR A 144 -11.66 30.44 -11.21
C THR A 144 -12.28 29.16 -10.66
N HIS A 145 -13.61 29.13 -10.82
CA HIS A 145 -14.51 28.01 -10.64
C HIS A 145 -14.16 26.88 -11.64
N GLN A 146 -13.23 26.01 -11.27
CA GLN A 146 -13.04 24.72 -11.96
C GLN A 146 -13.35 23.61 -10.97
N SER A 147 -14.49 22.97 -11.18
CA SER A 147 -14.99 21.83 -10.42
C SER A 147 -13.96 20.69 -10.47
N LYS A 148 -13.11 20.56 -9.44
CA LYS A 148 -12.20 19.42 -9.29
C LYS A 148 -13.03 18.18 -9.00
N ILE A 149 -13.08 17.28 -9.97
CA ILE A 149 -13.64 15.93 -9.85
C ILE A 149 -12.88 15.21 -8.72
N LYS A 150 -13.60 14.64 -7.75
CA LYS A 150 -13.00 13.80 -6.69
C LYS A 150 -12.68 12.42 -7.27
N TYR A 151 -11.49 11.91 -7.02
CA TYR A 151 -11.07 10.59 -7.50
C TYR A 151 -10.12 9.90 -6.52
N ASP A 152 -10.14 8.57 -6.53
CA ASP A 152 -9.15 7.70 -5.87
C ASP A 152 -8.38 6.90 -6.94
N TRP A 153 -7.06 6.78 -6.78
CA TRP A 153 -6.18 6.15 -7.75
C TRP A 153 -5.31 5.08 -7.09
N TYR A 154 -5.24 3.91 -7.73
CA TYR A 154 -4.38 2.81 -7.33
C TYR A 154 -3.69 2.21 -8.56
N GLN A 155 -2.38 1.98 -8.46
CA GLN A 155 -1.59 1.45 -9.57
C GLN A 155 -0.45 0.57 -9.08
N THR A 156 -0.26 -0.55 -9.75
CA THR A 156 0.85 -1.49 -9.57
C THR A 156 1.54 -1.71 -10.92
N GLU A 157 2.54 -2.60 -10.93
CA GLU A 157 3.22 -2.97 -12.18
C GLU A 157 2.29 -3.65 -13.19
N SER A 158 1.21 -4.29 -12.75
CA SER A 158 0.32 -5.10 -13.62
C SER A 158 -1.16 -4.71 -13.54
N GLN A 159 -1.54 -3.77 -12.68
CA GLN A 159 -2.93 -3.35 -12.50
C GLN A 159 -3.06 -1.85 -12.28
N LEU A 160 -4.19 -1.32 -12.71
CA LEU A 160 -4.56 0.08 -12.54
C LEU A 160 -6.04 0.14 -12.22
N SER A 161 -6.38 0.84 -11.14
CA SER A 161 -7.75 1.06 -10.71
C SER A 161 -7.95 2.55 -10.42
N ALA A 162 -9.00 3.13 -10.99
CA ALA A 162 -9.40 4.50 -10.73
C ALA A 162 -10.89 4.55 -10.38
N LEU A 163 -11.22 5.18 -9.27
CA LEU A 163 -12.60 5.49 -8.89
C LEU A 163 -12.80 6.98 -9.07
N LEU A 164 -13.69 7.38 -9.97
CA LEU A 164 -13.96 8.79 -10.29
C LEU A 164 -15.39 9.15 -9.96
N LYS A 165 -15.58 10.23 -9.22
CA LYS A 165 -16.91 10.75 -8.93
C LYS A 165 -17.36 11.72 -10.00
N LEU A 166 -18.22 11.28 -10.91
CA LEU A 166 -18.69 12.10 -12.01
C LEU A 166 -19.49 13.31 -11.48
N PRO A 167 -19.54 14.43 -12.24
CA PRO A 167 -20.39 15.56 -11.89
C PRO A 167 -21.89 15.22 -11.80
N SER A 168 -22.33 14.11 -12.42
CA SER A 168 -23.69 13.57 -12.28
C SER A 168 -23.97 12.97 -10.90
N GLY A 169 -22.94 12.81 -10.06
CA GLY A 169 -23.02 12.19 -8.73
C GLY A 169 -22.74 10.69 -8.73
N GLU A 170 -22.65 10.07 -9.90
CA GLU A 170 -22.34 8.65 -10.07
C GLU A 170 -20.83 8.37 -9.97
N ASP A 171 -20.49 7.22 -9.40
CA ASP A 171 -19.09 6.78 -9.31
C ASP A 171 -18.76 5.92 -10.55
N TYR A 172 -17.73 6.31 -11.30
CA TYR A 172 -17.18 5.56 -12.42
C TYR A 172 -15.92 4.80 -11.98
N ASN A 173 -15.91 3.49 -12.18
CA ASN A 173 -14.79 2.63 -11.81
C ASN A 173 -14.07 2.11 -13.06
N LEU A 174 -12.83 2.56 -13.27
CA LEU A 174 -11.94 2.05 -14.31
C LEU A 174 -11.00 1.01 -13.69
N LYS A 175 -11.07 -0.23 -14.17
CA LYS A 175 -10.16 -1.32 -13.77
C LYS A 175 -9.47 -1.89 -14.99
N LEU A 176 -8.15 -1.77 -15.03
CA LEU A 176 -7.31 -2.24 -16.10
C LEU A 176 -6.32 -3.26 -15.57
N ARG A 177 -6.27 -4.44 -16.20
CA ARG A 177 -5.20 -5.42 -16.00
C ARG A 177 -4.19 -5.25 -17.13
N ILE A 178 -3.02 -4.76 -16.76
CA ILE A 178 -1.95 -4.42 -17.69
C ILE A 178 -1.22 -5.71 -18.08
N LEU A 179 -1.11 -5.96 -19.38
CA LEU A 179 -0.52 -7.19 -19.90
C LEU A 179 0.99 -7.30 -19.69
N HIS A 180 1.68 -6.16 -19.58
CA HIS A 180 3.11 -6.09 -19.38
C HIS A 180 3.44 -5.17 -18.21
N PRO A 181 4.50 -5.46 -17.45
CA PRO A 181 4.89 -4.66 -16.32
C PRO A 181 5.19 -3.20 -16.71
N ILE A 182 4.72 -2.29 -15.88
CA ILE A 182 5.02 -0.85 -15.94
C ILE A 182 5.80 -0.43 -14.71
N THR A 183 6.53 0.67 -14.82
CA THR A 183 7.16 1.34 -13.68
C THR A 183 6.16 2.38 -13.14
N PRO A 184 5.47 2.12 -12.01
CA PRO A 184 4.42 3.01 -11.53
C PRO A 184 4.98 4.40 -11.20
N GLU A 185 6.18 4.45 -10.64
CA GLU A 185 6.91 5.67 -10.25
C GLU A 185 7.20 6.63 -11.41
N GLN A 186 7.27 6.11 -12.64
CA GLN A 186 7.52 6.89 -13.87
C GLN A 186 6.27 7.02 -14.74
N SER A 187 5.16 6.45 -14.29
CA SER A 187 3.86 6.58 -14.95
C SER A 187 3.13 7.80 -14.39
N THR A 188 2.39 8.51 -15.23
CA THR A 188 1.68 9.73 -14.84
C THR A 188 0.23 9.64 -15.26
N PHE A 189 -0.68 10.13 -14.43
CA PHE A 189 -2.09 10.26 -14.78
C PHE A 189 -2.55 11.72 -14.61
N LYS A 190 -3.56 12.12 -15.38
CA LYS A 190 -4.21 13.42 -15.26
C LYS A 190 -5.72 13.26 -15.44
N VAL A 191 -6.48 13.73 -14.47
CA VAL A 191 -7.94 13.79 -14.55
C VAL A 191 -8.32 15.19 -15.02
N LEU A 192 -8.93 15.30 -16.19
CA LEU A 192 -9.49 16.54 -16.75
C LEU A 192 -11.02 16.49 -16.66
N SER A 193 -11.68 17.62 -16.89
CA SER A 193 -13.14 17.72 -16.82
C SER A 193 -13.88 16.82 -17.81
N THR A 194 -13.26 16.45 -18.94
CA THR A 194 -13.90 15.66 -20.01
C THR A 194 -13.19 14.35 -20.34
N LYS A 195 -11.99 14.11 -19.80
CA LYS A 195 -11.19 12.92 -20.10
C LYS A 195 -10.19 12.60 -19.01
N ILE A 196 -9.72 11.36 -19.00
CA ILE A 196 -8.62 10.90 -18.17
C ILE A 196 -7.45 10.59 -19.09
N GLU A 197 -6.29 11.18 -18.83
CA GLU A 197 -5.05 10.87 -19.54
C GLU A 197 -4.18 9.96 -18.66
N ILE A 198 -3.83 8.79 -19.17
CA ILE A 198 -2.98 7.83 -18.48
C ILE A 198 -1.73 7.60 -19.35
N LYS A 199 -0.57 7.94 -18.82
CA LYS A 199 0.72 7.70 -19.46
C LYS A 199 1.50 6.68 -18.65
N MET A 200 1.74 5.51 -19.24
CA MET A 200 2.43 4.41 -18.59
C MET A 200 3.87 4.30 -19.07
N LYS A 201 4.82 4.13 -18.15
CA LYS A 201 6.21 3.79 -18.45
C LYS A 201 6.36 2.28 -18.40
N LYS A 202 6.84 1.69 -19.50
CA LYS A 202 7.10 0.25 -19.57
C LYS A 202 8.41 -0.08 -18.86
N THR A 203 8.46 -1.20 -18.14
CA THR A 203 9.71 -1.70 -17.53
C THR A 203 10.68 -2.22 -18.58
N GLU A 204 10.17 -2.84 -19.64
CA GLU A 204 10.95 -3.34 -20.76
C GLU A 204 10.69 -2.54 -22.04
N ALA A 205 11.66 -2.51 -22.95
CA ALA A 205 11.52 -1.92 -24.29
C ALA A 205 10.66 -2.80 -25.22
N VAL A 206 9.52 -3.30 -24.72
CA VAL A 206 8.61 -4.18 -25.46
C VAL A 206 7.49 -3.35 -26.10
N ARG A 207 7.23 -3.58 -27.39
CA ARG A 207 6.05 -3.02 -28.06
C ARG A 207 4.82 -3.76 -27.58
N TRP A 208 3.84 -3.02 -27.06
CA TRP A 208 2.58 -3.62 -26.62
C TRP A 208 1.64 -3.65 -27.82
N GLU A 209 1.10 -4.82 -28.15
CA GLU A 209 0.07 -4.95 -29.18
C GLU A 209 -1.34 -4.66 -28.63
N LYS A 210 -1.55 -4.95 -27.34
CA LYS A 210 -2.78 -4.68 -26.59
C LYS A 210 -2.45 -4.18 -25.19
N LEU A 211 -3.32 -3.32 -24.67
CA LEU A 211 -3.19 -2.74 -23.33
C LEU A 211 -3.67 -3.69 -22.23
N GLU A 212 -4.77 -4.38 -22.50
CA GLU A 212 -5.45 -5.30 -21.60
C GLU A 212 -5.35 -6.74 -22.12
N GLY A 213 -5.21 -7.71 -21.21
CA GLY A 213 -5.18 -9.13 -21.57
C GLY A 213 -6.10 -9.99 -20.71
N GLN A 214 -6.80 -10.92 -21.37
CA GLN A 214 -7.42 -12.06 -20.71
C GLN A 214 -6.32 -13.05 -20.30
N GLY A 215 -5.77 -12.89 -19.10
CA GLY A 215 -5.14 -13.96 -18.30
C GLY A 215 -3.94 -14.75 -18.84
N ASP A 216 -3.52 -14.59 -20.10
CA ASP A 216 -2.39 -15.32 -20.68
C ASP A 216 -1.21 -14.36 -20.92
N VAL A 217 -0.12 -14.58 -20.17
CA VAL A 217 1.12 -13.81 -20.31
C VAL A 217 1.80 -14.25 -21.61
N PRO A 218 1.96 -13.39 -22.62
CA PRO A 218 2.65 -13.78 -23.85
C PRO A 218 4.13 -13.96 -23.52
N LYS A 219 4.69 -15.12 -23.89
CA LYS A 219 6.13 -15.38 -23.76
C LYS A 219 6.91 -14.31 -24.56
N PRO A 220 7.85 -13.59 -23.94
CA PRO A 220 8.62 -12.58 -24.65
C PRO A 220 9.44 -13.26 -25.76
N LYS A 221 9.19 -12.86 -27.01
CA LYS A 221 10.06 -13.24 -28.13
C LYS A 221 11.34 -12.43 -28.01
N GLN A 222 12.38 -13.08 -27.52
CA GLN A 222 13.73 -12.54 -27.42
C GLN A 222 14.25 -12.20 -28.83
N PHE A 223 14.51 -10.93 -29.09
CA PHE A 223 15.08 -10.47 -30.36
C PHE A 223 16.59 -10.38 -30.19
N ILE A 224 17.33 -11.18 -30.96
CA ILE A 224 18.78 -11.06 -31.11
C ILE A 224 19.01 -9.90 -32.09
N ALA A 225 19.70 -8.86 -31.64
CA ALA A 225 20.12 -7.78 -32.51
C ALA A 225 21.29 -8.27 -33.39
N ASP A 226 21.06 -8.34 -34.70
CA ASP A 226 22.07 -8.61 -35.72
C ASP A 226 23.07 -7.45 -35.75
N VAL A 227 24.29 -7.70 -35.27
CA VAL A 227 25.44 -6.79 -35.42
C VAL A 227 26.01 -7.03 -36.82
N LYS A 228 25.63 -6.18 -37.77
CA LYS A 228 26.30 -6.13 -39.09
C LYS A 228 27.69 -5.52 -38.92
N ASN A 229 28.70 -6.29 -39.33
CA ASN A 229 30.07 -5.86 -39.59
C ASN A 229 30.21 -5.39 -41.04
#